data_AF-A0A381RM58-F1
#
_entry.id   AF-A0A381RM58-F1
#
_cell.length_a   1.000
_cell.length_b   1.000
_cell.length_c   1.000
_cell.angle_alpha   90.00
_cell.angle_beta   90.00
_cell.angle_gamma   90.00
#
_symmetry.space_group_name_H-M   'P 1'
#
loop_
_entity.id
_entity.type
_entity.pdbx_description
1 polymer ?
#
loop_
_entity_poly.entity_id
_entity_poly.type
_entity_poly.pdbx_seq_one_letter_code
_entity_poly.pdbx_strand_id
1 'polypeptide(L)'
;MAGVGSLPERSEVRGRSFSPWIDRSSLILFAAGAVIAVPEIASFLEQWLGGTAMIATVCGLVILVPILATSLGKLVVRMQL
;
A
#
# COMPACT_ATOMS: atom_id res chain seq x y z
N MET A 1 33.52 -2.37 -29.83
CA MET A 1 32.36 -3.20 -30.27
C MET A 1 32.45 -4.55 -29.58
N ALA A 2 31.58 -4.78 -28.60
CA ALA A 2 31.07 -6.09 -28.15
C ALA A 2 30.22 -5.78 -26.92
N GLY A 3 28.92 -5.60 -27.15
CA GLY A 3 27.97 -5.27 -26.10
C GLY A 3 27.99 -6.34 -25.02
N VAL A 4 27.99 -5.88 -23.77
CA VAL A 4 27.66 -6.69 -22.61
C VAL A 4 26.25 -7.20 -22.83
N GLY A 5 26.15 -8.41 -23.36
CA GLY A 5 24.90 -9.08 -23.67
C GLY A 5 24.09 -9.24 -22.40
N SER A 6 23.00 -8.48 -22.29
CA SER A 6 21.89 -8.77 -21.39
C SER A 6 21.51 -10.24 -21.54
N LEU A 7 21.46 -10.96 -20.42
CA LEU A 7 21.15 -12.40 -20.43
C LEU A 7 19.83 -12.66 -21.19
N PRO A 8 19.82 -13.63 -22.14
CA PRO A 8 18.59 -14.02 -22.82
C PRO A 8 17.66 -14.64 -21.77
N GLU A 9 16.37 -14.31 -21.83
CA GLU A 9 15.31 -14.70 -20.87
C GLU A 9 15.19 -13.93 -19.54
N ARG A 10 15.87 -12.79 -19.36
CA ARG A 10 15.22 -11.74 -18.56
C ARG A 10 14.16 -11.13 -19.45
N SER A 11 12.90 -11.54 -19.27
CA SER A 11 11.78 -10.64 -19.52
C SER A 11 12.12 -9.37 -18.76
N GLU A 12 12.70 -8.40 -19.45
CA GLU A 12 12.68 -7.02 -19.02
C GLU A 12 11.20 -6.73 -18.84
N VAL A 13 10.72 -6.82 -17.60
CA VAL A 13 9.51 -6.14 -17.18
C VAL A 13 9.86 -4.67 -17.33
N ARG A 14 9.78 -4.24 -18.59
CA ARG A 14 10.17 -2.96 -19.13
C ARG A 14 9.42 -1.91 -18.34
N GLY A 15 10.16 -1.21 -17.49
CA GLY A 15 9.98 0.21 -17.28
C GLY A 15 8.57 0.68 -16.89
N ARG A 16 7.81 -0.05 -16.07
CA ARG A 16 6.87 0.65 -15.20
C ARG A 16 7.68 1.23 -14.07
N SER A 17 8.21 2.43 -14.33
CA SER A 17 8.81 3.28 -13.33
C SER A 17 7.74 3.52 -12.27
N PHE A 18 7.71 2.65 -11.25
CA PHE A 18 6.96 2.93 -10.03
C PHE A 18 7.58 4.20 -9.50
N SER A 19 6.89 5.33 -9.71
CA SER A 19 7.35 6.59 -9.16
C SER A 19 7.41 6.42 -7.65
N PRO A 20 8.63 6.43 -7.03
CA PRO A 20 8.77 6.22 -5.59
C PRO A 20 8.01 7.28 -4.80
N TRP A 21 7.74 8.42 -5.43
CA TRP A 21 7.00 9.54 -4.88
C TRP A 21 5.49 9.28 -4.79
N ILE A 22 4.89 8.63 -5.78
CA ILE A 22 3.45 8.28 -5.75
C ILE A 22 3.16 7.29 -4.62
N ASP A 23 4.03 6.30 -4.47
CA ASP A 23 3.90 5.27 -3.45
C ASP A 23 4.02 5.87 -2.05
N ARG A 24 5.03 6.73 -1.83
CA ARG A 24 5.20 7.46 -0.57
C ARG A 24 4.04 8.40 -0.25
N SER A 25 3.55 9.17 -1.22
CA SER A 25 2.40 10.05 -0.98
C SER A 25 1.14 9.25 -0.64
N SER A 26 0.92 8.12 -1.32
CA SER A 26 -0.19 7.21 -1.06
C SER A 26 -0.11 6.63 0.36
N LEU A 27 1.08 6.17 0.75
CA LEU A 27 1.34 5.66 2.11
C LEU A 27 1.08 6.73 3.18
N ILE A 28 1.58 7.95 2.99
CA ILE A 28 1.37 9.05 3.95
C ILE A 28 -0.12 9.38 4.06
N LEU A 29 -0.83 9.44 2.94
CA LEU A 29 -2.26 9.77 2.91
C LEU A 29 -3.10 8.69 3.61
N PHE A 30 -2.84 7.41 3.31
CA PHE A 30 -3.52 6.30 3.96
C PHE A 30 -3.15 6.18 5.44
N ALA A 31 -1.91 6.44 5.82
CA ALA A 31 -1.49 6.44 7.22
C ALA A 31 -2.20 7.55 8.01
N ALA A 32 -2.28 8.76 7.46
CA ALA A 32 -3.01 9.87 8.08
C ALA A 32 -4.52 9.55 8.20
N GLY A 33 -5.13 9.02 7.14
CA GLY A 33 -6.52 8.58 7.16
C GLY A 33 -6.77 7.47 8.19
N ALA A 34 -5.86 6.50 8.29
CA ALA A 34 -5.95 5.42 9.27
C ALA A 34 -5.93 5.96 10.70
N VAL A 35 -5.02 6.89 11.04
CA VAL A 35 -4.95 7.49 12.38
C VAL A 35 -6.27 8.17 12.78
N ILE A 36 -6.91 8.86 11.84
CA ILE A 36 -8.22 9.51 12.08
C ILE A 36 -9.34 8.47 12.20
N ALA A 37 -9.28 7.38 11.41
CA ALA A 37 -10.31 6.35 11.36
C ALA A 37 -10.19 5.27 12.45
N VAL A 38 -9.03 5.11 13.10
CA VAL A 38 -8.80 4.14 14.20
C VAL A 38 -9.93 4.12 15.23
N PRO A 39 -10.34 5.25 15.85
CA PRO A 39 -11.35 5.23 16.90
C PRO A 39 -12.71 4.75 16.38
N GLU A 40 -13.15 5.22 15.21
CA GLU A 40 -14.41 4.82 14.59
C GLU A 40 -14.44 3.31 14.27
N ILE A 41 -13.36 2.79 13.70
CA ILE A 41 -13.24 1.36 13.37
C ILE A 41 -13.17 0.52 14.65
N ALA A 42 -12.44 0.97 15.67
CA ALA A 42 -12.36 0.29 16.96
C ALA A 42 -13.73 0.23 17.65
N SER A 43 -14.48 1.33 17.69
CA SER A 43 -15.84 1.36 18.25
C SER A 43 -16.80 0.45 17.47
N PHE A 44 -16.66 0.38 16.15
CA PHE A 44 -17.45 -0.56 15.35
C PHE A 44 -17.11 -2.02 15.65
N LEU A 45 -15.83 -2.35 15.84
CA LEU A 45 -15.39 -3.69 16.21
C LEU A 45 -15.66 -4.04 17.68
N GLU A 46 -15.85 -3.05 18.54
CA GLU A 46 -16.06 -3.25 19.98
C GLU A 46 -17.30 -4.11 20.26
N GLN A 47 -18.34 -4.00 19.43
CA GLN A 47 -19.53 -4.86 19.51
C GLN A 47 -19.23 -6.36 19.29
N TRP A 48 -18.13 -6.68 18.59
CA TRP A 48 -17.74 -8.06 18.22
C TRP A 48 -16.56 -8.58 19.05
N LEU A 49 -15.56 -7.73 19.29
CA LEU A 49 -14.27 -8.09 19.91
C LEU A 49 -14.12 -7.56 21.36
N GLY A 50 -15.07 -6.75 21.84
CA GLY A 50 -15.01 -6.13 23.16
C GLY A 50 -13.70 -5.36 23.37
N GLY A 51 -13.09 -5.52 24.54
CA GLY A 51 -11.86 -4.80 24.92
C GLY A 51 -10.63 -5.07 24.04
N THR A 52 -10.67 -6.09 23.16
CA THR A 52 -9.57 -6.35 22.21
C THR A 52 -9.71 -5.62 20.87
N ALA A 53 -10.85 -4.93 20.65
CA ALA A 53 -11.15 -4.26 19.40
C ALA A 53 -10.09 -3.23 19.00
N MET A 54 -9.58 -2.45 19.95
CA MET A 54 -8.56 -1.44 19.66
C MET A 54 -7.26 -2.07 19.14
N ILE A 55 -6.81 -3.16 19.78
CA ILE A 55 -5.58 -3.88 19.39
C ILE A 55 -5.77 -4.52 18.01
N ALA A 56 -6.92 -5.18 17.80
CA ALA A 56 -7.24 -5.79 16.51
C ALA A 56 -7.31 -4.76 15.38
N THR A 57 -7.92 -3.60 15.61
CA THR A 57 -8.00 -2.50 14.65
C THR A 57 -6.62 -1.95 14.29
N VAL A 58 -5.74 -1.74 15.28
CA VAL A 58 -4.37 -1.26 15.02
C VAL A 58 -3.58 -2.29 14.22
N CYS A 59 -3.60 -3.57 14.63
CA CYS A 59 -2.94 -4.64 13.89
C CYS A 59 -3.46 -4.77 12.46
N GLY A 60 -4.78 -4.68 12.29
CA GLY A 60 -5.43 -4.70 10.98
C GLY A 60 -4.95 -3.55 10.10
N LEU A 61 -4.98 -2.31 10.61
CA LEU A 61 -4.57 -1.13 9.85
C LEU A 61 -3.08 -1.13 9.49
N VAL A 62 -2.20 -1.61 10.37
CA VAL A 62 -0.76 -1.74 10.06
C VAL A 62 -0.50 -2.62 8.84
N ILE A 63 -1.33 -3.66 8.62
CA ILE A 63 -1.22 -4.55 7.47
C ILE A 63 -2.00 -3.99 6.26
N LEU A 64 -3.20 -3.45 6.50
CA LEU A 64 -4.11 -3.01 5.44
C LEU A 64 -3.60 -1.73 4.74
N VAL A 65 -3.04 -0.79 5.49
CA VAL A 65 -2.57 0.51 4.97
C VAL A 65 -1.49 0.35 3.89
N PRO A 66 -0.40 -0.41 4.11
CA PRO A 66 0.60 -0.63 3.06
C PRO A 66 0.04 -1.32 1.82
N ILE A 67 -0.87 -2.28 1.99
CA ILE A 67 -1.49 -3.02 0.89
C ILE A 67 -2.35 -2.08 0.05
N LEU A 68 -3.20 -1.27 0.69
CA LEU A 68 -4.04 -0.28 0.02
C LEU A 68 -3.19 0.78 -0.67
N ALA A 69 -2.16 1.30 -0.01
CA ALA A 69 -1.27 2.29 -0.57
C ALA A 69 -0.54 1.78 -1.83
N THR A 70 -0.03 0.54 -1.78
CA THR A 70 0.63 -0.13 -2.91
C THR A 70 -0.37 -0.40 -4.05
N SER A 71 -1.58 -0.83 -3.72
CA SER A 71 -2.65 -1.09 -4.70
C SER A 71 -3.05 0.19 -5.42
N LEU A 72 -3.19 1.30 -4.69
CA LEU A 72 -3.47 2.61 -5.26
C LEU A 72 -2.35 3.08 -6.18
N GLY A 73 -1.09 2.93 -5.75
CA GLY A 73 0.08 3.27 -6.57
C GLY A 73 0.09 2.52 -7.91
N LYS A 74 -0.26 1.23 -7.90
CA LYS A 74 -0.42 0.42 -9.12
C LYS A 74 -1.58 0.91 -10.01
N LEU A 75 -2.69 1.28 -9.39
CA LEU A 75 -3.90 1.72 -10.09
C LEU A 75 -3.68 3.08 -10.77
N VAL A 76 -3.04 4.03 -10.07
CA VAL A 76 -2.66 5.34 -10.63
C VAL A 76 -1.72 5.17 -11.83
N VAL A 77 -0.68 4.34 -11.71
CA VAL A 77 0.23 4.06 -12.83
C VAL A 77 -0.48 3.40 -14.01
N ARG A 78 -1.51 2.58 -13.77
CA ARG A 78 -2.34 1.99 -14.84
C ARG A 78 -3.26 3.01 -15.52
N MET A 79 -3.76 4.00 -14.78
CA MET A 79 -4.63 5.05 -15.33
C MET A 79 -3.85 6.15 -16.07
N GLN A 80 -2.57 6.33 -15.72
CA GLN A 80 -1.66 7.26 -16.41
C GLN A 80 -1.05 6.69 -17.70
N LEU A 81 -1.40 5.46 -18.08
CA LEU A 81 -0.87 4.73 -19.24
C LEU A 81 -1.96 4.56 -20.30
#